data_AF-A0A3D0SZ07-F1
#
_entry.id   AF-A0A3D0SZ07-F1
#
_cell.length_a   1.000
_cell.length_b   1.000
_cell.length_c   1.000
_cell.angle_alpha   90.00
_cell.angle_beta   90.00
_cell.angle_gamma   90.00
#
_symmetry.space_group_name_H-M   'P 1'
#
loop_
_entity.id
_entity.type
_entity.pdbx_description
1 polymer ?
#
loop_
_entity_poly.entity_id
_entity_poly.type
_entity_poly.pdbx_seq_one_letter_code
_entity_poly.pdbx_strand_id
1 'polypeptide(L)'
;PHMEDILSTCKMVNPRMNAAFVITQCPSLPSLASRILEAKEVCRSFEVPVLNSVTFSRNMYDDSEESGRSVLESEADGKAAVEIRSIIEELLARR
;
A
#
# COMPACT_ATOMS: atom_id res chain seq x y z
N PRO A 1 -7.28 -17.85 4.54
CA PRO A 1 -8.39 -18.07 5.51
C PRO A 1 -8.74 -16.83 6.35
N HIS A 2 -7.79 -16.15 7.01
CA HIS A 2 -8.15 -15.07 7.95
C HIS A 2 -8.57 -13.73 7.33
N MET A 3 -8.12 -13.41 6.12
CA MET A 3 -8.27 -12.06 5.57
C MET A 3 -9.66 -11.79 4.99
N GLU A 4 -10.24 -12.78 4.29
CA GLU A 4 -11.61 -12.72 3.79
C GLU A 4 -12.64 -12.61 4.93
N ASP A 5 -12.41 -13.32 6.04
CA ASP A 5 -13.26 -13.26 7.24
C ASP A 5 -13.24 -11.87 7.90
N ILE A 6 -12.07 -11.22 7.94
CA ILE A 6 -11.96 -9.84 8.45
C ILE A 6 -12.74 -8.89 7.55
N LEU A 7 -12.54 -8.97 6.23
CA LEU A 7 -13.23 -8.09 5.29
C LEU A 7 -14.73 -8.32 5.28
N SER A 8 -15.19 -9.57 5.34
CA SER A 8 -16.63 -9.89 5.40
C SER A 8 -17.26 -9.31 6.67
N THR A 9 -16.61 -9.49 7.83
CA THR A 9 -17.06 -8.93 9.10
C THR A 9 -17.13 -7.39 9.06
N CYS A 10 -16.10 -6.73 8.53
CA CYS A 10 -16.10 -5.28 8.39
C CYS A 10 -17.17 -4.79 7.40
N LYS A 11 -17.42 -5.53 6.30
CA LYS A 11 -18.47 -5.19 5.33
C LYS A 11 -19.88 -5.42 5.87
N MET A 12 -20.09 -6.36 6.81
CA MET A 12 -21.37 -6.51 7.50
C MET A 12 -21.75 -5.24 8.28
N VAL A 13 -20.76 -4.54 8.85
CA VAL A 13 -20.96 -3.28 9.59
C VAL A 13 -21.00 -2.07 8.65
N ASN A 14 -20.12 -2.05 7.64
CA ASN A 14 -20.07 -0.98 6.63
C ASN A 14 -20.05 -1.58 5.21
N PRO A 15 -21.22 -1.79 4.59
CA PRO A 15 -21.31 -2.36 3.24
C PRO A 15 -20.61 -1.53 2.15
N ARG A 16 -20.35 -0.24 2.42
CA ARG A 16 -19.64 0.68 1.51
C ARG A 16 -18.14 0.80 1.81
N MET A 17 -17.60 -0.07 2.68
CA MET A 17 -16.18 -0.04 2.98
C MET A 17 -15.35 -0.32 1.73
N ASN A 18 -14.52 0.64 1.36
CA ASN A 18 -13.52 0.50 0.31
C ASN A 18 -12.26 -0.14 0.90
N ALA A 19 -11.92 -1.34 0.44
CA ALA A 19 -10.77 -2.09 0.89
C ALA A 19 -9.90 -2.52 -0.29
N ALA A 20 -8.60 -2.57 -0.06
CA ALA A 20 -7.62 -2.94 -1.07
C ALA A 20 -6.36 -3.50 -0.41
N PHE A 21 -5.64 -4.34 -1.17
CA PHE A 21 -4.25 -4.65 -0.86
C PHE A 21 -3.31 -3.59 -1.41
N VAL A 22 -2.23 -3.34 -0.68
CA VAL A 22 -1.06 -2.59 -1.14
C VAL A 22 0.18 -3.40 -0.82
N ILE A 23 1.12 -3.49 -1.77
CA ILE A 23 2.40 -4.15 -1.53
C ILE A 23 3.35 -3.10 -0.97
N THR A 24 3.96 -3.40 0.17
CA THR A 24 4.87 -2.47 0.88
C THR A 24 6.30 -3.00 0.89
N GLN A 25 7.25 -2.11 1.19
CA GLN A 25 8.68 -2.45 1.30
C GLN A 25 9.25 -3.15 0.05
N CYS A 26 8.77 -2.74 -1.13
CA CYS A 26 9.21 -3.31 -2.40
C CYS A 26 10.70 -3.05 -2.65
N PRO A 27 11.42 -3.97 -3.32
CA PRO A 27 12.77 -3.71 -3.79
C PRO A 27 12.76 -2.61 -4.86
N SER A 28 13.68 -1.65 -4.77
CA SER A 28 13.76 -0.53 -5.72
C SER A 28 14.51 -0.84 -7.02
N LEU A 29 15.18 -1.98 -7.10
CA LEU A 29 15.92 -2.38 -8.30
C LEU A 29 14.94 -2.83 -9.40
N PRO A 30 15.02 -2.27 -10.62
CA PRO A 30 14.14 -2.66 -11.73
C PRO A 30 14.19 -4.15 -12.07
N SER A 31 15.35 -4.80 -11.89
CA SER A 31 15.51 -6.24 -12.10
C SER A 31 14.68 -7.11 -11.14
N LEU A 32 14.16 -6.52 -10.05
CA LEU A 32 13.32 -7.20 -9.07
C LEU A 32 11.82 -6.85 -9.24
N ALA A 33 11.45 -6.11 -10.29
CA ALA A 33 10.07 -5.70 -10.53
C ALA A 33 9.11 -6.89 -10.69
N SER A 34 9.58 -8.02 -11.26
CA SER A 34 8.76 -9.22 -11.41
C SER A 34 8.24 -9.75 -10.07
N ARG A 35 9.05 -9.66 -9.00
CA ARG A 35 8.64 -10.09 -7.65
C ARG A 35 7.45 -9.30 -7.13
N ILE A 36 7.41 -8.00 -7.42
CA ILE A 36 6.29 -7.12 -7.03
C ILE A 36 5.04 -7.54 -7.80
N LEU A 37 5.16 -7.79 -9.10
CA LEU A 37 4.04 -8.21 -9.95
C LEU A 37 3.50 -9.57 -9.52
N GLU A 38 4.37 -10.55 -9.29
CA GLU A 38 4.01 -11.89 -8.81
C GLU A 38 3.29 -11.81 -7.45
N ALA A 39 3.78 -10.99 -6.50
CA ALA A 39 3.11 -10.78 -5.22
C ALA A 39 1.70 -10.19 -5.41
N LYS A 40 1.53 -9.25 -6.35
CA LYS A 40 0.21 -8.70 -6.67
C LYS A 40 -0.73 -9.75 -7.25
N GLU A 41 -0.25 -10.64 -8.13
CA GLU A 41 -1.08 -11.73 -8.66
C GLU A 41 -1.56 -12.67 -7.55
N VAL A 42 -0.70 -13.01 -6.59
CA VAL A 42 -1.11 -13.79 -5.42
C VAL A 42 -2.19 -13.05 -4.63
N CYS A 43 -2.03 -11.74 -4.37
CA CYS A 43 -3.04 -10.95 -3.67
C CYS A 43 -4.38 -10.88 -4.41
N ARG A 44 -4.38 -10.86 -5.75
CA ARG A 44 -5.63 -10.86 -6.55
C ARG A 44 -6.43 -12.15 -6.41
N SER A 45 -5.79 -13.27 -6.05
CA SER A 45 -6.48 -14.55 -5.85
C SER A 45 -7.48 -14.55 -4.68
N PHE A 46 -7.39 -13.58 -3.77
CA PHE A 46 -8.30 -13.42 -2.62
C PHE A 46 -9.56 -12.58 -2.93
N GLU A 47 -9.83 -12.27 -4.20
CA GLU A 47 -10.98 -11.45 -4.63
C GLU A 47 -11.03 -10.04 -3.99
N VAL A 48 -9.89 -9.57 -3.48
CA VAL A 48 -9.71 -8.22 -2.97
C VAL A 48 -8.91 -7.41 -3.98
N PRO A 49 -9.35 -6.22 -4.36
CA PRO A 49 -8.61 -5.42 -5.33
C PRO A 49 -7.21 -5.05 -4.81
N VAL A 50 -6.22 -5.06 -5.70
CA VAL A 50 -4.81 -4.76 -5.38
C VAL A 50 -4.42 -3.44 -6.03
N LEU A 51 -3.83 -2.52 -5.26
CA LEU A 51 -3.37 -1.22 -5.77
C LEU A 51 -2.15 -1.36 -6.68
N ASN A 52 -2.04 -0.46 -7.66
CA ASN A 52 -0.89 -0.29 -8.53
C ASN A 52 0.26 0.40 -7.79
N SER A 53 -0.07 1.36 -6.94
CA SER A 53 0.87 2.04 -6.08
C SER A 53 1.47 1.08 -5.04
N VAL A 54 2.73 1.30 -4.71
CA VAL A 54 3.49 0.50 -3.73
C VAL A 54 4.39 1.43 -2.93
N THR A 55 4.83 0.98 -1.75
CA THR A 55 5.99 1.61 -1.10
C THR A 55 7.24 0.82 -1.41
N PHE A 56 8.36 1.51 -1.58
CA PHE A 56 9.68 0.88 -1.69
C PHE A 56 10.40 0.89 -0.34
N SER A 57 11.31 -0.06 -0.14
CA SER A 57 12.21 -0.03 1.01
C SER A 57 13.13 1.19 0.89
N ARG A 58 12.96 2.16 1.81
CA ARG A 58 13.66 3.44 1.85
C ARG A 58 13.95 3.83 3.28
N ASN A 59 15.18 4.26 3.55
CA ASN A 59 15.59 4.77 4.86
C ASN A 59 14.69 5.93 5.34
N MET A 60 14.18 6.75 4.42
CA MET A 60 13.30 7.88 4.76
C MET A 60 12.06 7.48 5.58
N TYR A 61 11.53 6.27 5.40
CA TYR A 61 10.43 5.79 6.25
C TYR A 61 10.88 5.57 7.70
N ASP A 62 12.07 5.00 7.90
CA ASP A 62 12.66 4.74 9.22
C ASP A 62 13.15 6.05 9.86
N ASP A 63 13.88 6.89 9.12
CA ASP A 63 14.38 8.19 9.59
C ASP A 63 13.23 9.13 10.04
N SER A 64 12.08 9.06 9.35
CA SER A 64 10.89 9.83 9.73
C SER A 64 10.26 9.27 11.01
N GLU A 65 10.17 7.96 11.14
CA GLU A 65 9.66 7.29 12.34
C GLU A 65 10.53 7.60 13.56
N GLU A 66 11.85 7.49 13.45
CA GLU A 66 12.82 7.81 14.51
C GLU A 66 12.74 9.27 14.97
N SER A 67 12.40 10.19 14.05
CA SER A 67 12.22 11.61 14.35
C SER A 67 10.80 11.99 14.80
N GLY A 68 9.90 11.02 14.93
CA GLY A 68 8.51 11.22 15.35
C GLY A 68 7.68 12.01 14.34
N ARG A 69 8.00 11.88 13.05
CA ARG A 69 7.35 12.60 11.94
C ARG A 69 6.86 11.63 10.88
N SER A 70 5.88 12.05 10.09
CA SER A 70 5.54 11.35 8.86
C SER A 70 6.53 11.70 7.74
N VAL A 71 6.63 10.85 6.72
CA VAL A 71 7.41 11.15 5.51
C VAL A 71 6.95 12.42 4.79
N LEU A 72 5.69 12.83 4.97
CA LEU A 72 5.13 14.08 4.44
C LEU A 72 5.67 15.31 5.17
N GLU A 73 6.01 15.18 6.45
CA GLU A 73 6.57 16.25 7.29
C GLU A 73 8.10 16.31 7.20
N SER A 74 8.75 15.17 6.97
CA SER A 74 10.21 15.09 6.80
C SER A 74 10.66 15.58 5.43
N GLU A 75 10.04 15.08 4.35
CA GLU A 75 10.39 15.45 2.97
C GLU A 75 9.12 15.42 2.10
N ALA A 76 8.35 16.52 2.13
CA ALA A 76 7.01 16.59 1.55
C ALA A 76 6.92 16.19 0.05
N ASP A 77 7.98 16.46 -0.72
CA ASP A 77 8.07 16.14 -2.16
C ASP A 77 9.02 14.96 -2.44
N GLY A 78 9.49 14.30 -1.37
CA GLY A 78 10.37 13.15 -1.45
C GLY A 78 9.67 11.91 -2.01
N LYS A 79 10.46 10.93 -2.45
CA LYS A 79 9.92 9.70 -3.07
C LYS A 79 8.94 8.94 -2.15
N ALA A 80 9.24 8.88 -0.85
CA ALA A 80 8.37 8.23 0.12
C ALA A 80 7.03 8.99 0.30
N ALA A 81 7.07 10.32 0.36
CA ALA A 81 5.87 11.15 0.38
C ALA A 81 5.00 10.97 -0.88
N VAL A 82 5.62 10.94 -2.06
CA VAL A 82 4.94 10.70 -3.34
C VAL A 82 4.29 9.32 -3.38
N GLU A 83 4.94 8.27 -2.86
CA GLU A 83 4.37 6.93 -2.76
C GLU A 83 3.10 6.91 -1.90
N ILE A 84 3.14 7.52 -0.71
CA ILE A 84 1.99 7.59 0.19
C ILE A 84 0.83 8.37 -0.44
N ARG A 85 1.11 9.52 -1.09
CA ARG A 85 0.08 10.27 -1.81
C ARG A 85 -0.56 9.42 -2.91
N SER A 86 0.26 8.75 -3.72
CA SER A 86 -0.21 7.89 -4.82
C SER A 86 -1.12 6.77 -4.33
N ILE A 87 -0.75 6.11 -3.23
CA ILE A 87 -1.56 5.05 -2.59
C ILE A 87 -2.92 5.59 -2.16
N ILE A 88 -2.95 6.75 -1.49
CA ILE A 88 -4.20 7.34 -0.99
C ILE A 88 -5.07 7.84 -2.14
N GLU A 89 -4.49 8.51 -3.13
CA GLU A 89 -5.21 8.97 -4.32
C GLU A 89 -5.84 7.79 -5.08
N GLU A 90 -5.07 6.72 -5.30
CA GLU A 90 -5.58 5.52 -5.96
C GLU A 90 -6.69 4.84 -5.16
N LEU A 91 -6.54 4.73 -3.83
CA LEU A 91 -7.57 4.17 -2.98
C LEU A 91 -8.86 5.00 -3.04
N LEU A 92 -8.76 6.33 -2.99
CA LEU A 92 -9.92 7.23 -3.00
C LEU A 92 -10.60 7.33 -4.36
N ALA A 93 -9.86 7.21 -5.46
CA ALA A 93 -10.40 7.24 -6.82
C ALA A 93 -11.26 6.00 -7.17
N ARG A 94 -11.14 4.91 -6.41
CA ARG A 94 -11.91 3.67 -6.60
C ARG A 94 -13.34 3.70 -6.02
N ARG A 95 -13.87 4.89 -5.72
CA ARG A 95 -15.20 5.08 -5.13
C ARG A 95 -16.29 5.19 -6.19
#